data_AF-U3D931-F1
#
_entry.id   AF-U3D931-F1
#
_cell.length_a   1.000
_cell.length_b   1.000
_cell.length_c   1.000
_cell.angle_alpha   90.00
_cell.angle_beta   90.00
_cell.angle_gamma   90.00
#
_symmetry.space_group_name_H-M   'P 1'
#
loop_
_entity.id
_entity.type
_entity.pdbx_description
1 polymer ?
#
loop_
_entity_poly.entity_id
_entity_poly.type
_entity_poly.pdbx_seq_one_letter_code
_entity_poly.pdbx_strand_id
1 'polypeptide(L)'
;MENHESNNEENIFEIINRKINQLPEAERNLLENGSVYVGLNAALCGLIGNSLFRRVLNVTKARIVSALPMAVLPFFTTEVTYRGFVNFPLITELIYFLGDLNCETCTATRSGLVGLLVGGLYPVFLALPVNGSLAARYETALLPNKGNILSYWIRVSKPVFRKMLFPILLQTVFSAYLGSNNINFL
;
A
#
# COMPACT_ATOMS: atom_id res chain seq x y z
N MET A 1 29.75 0.46 21.70
CA MET A 1 28.39 0.59 22.26
C MET A 1 27.32 -0.05 21.35
N GLU A 2 27.67 -0.72 20.25
CA GLU A 2 26.71 -1.40 19.33
C GLU A 2 26.19 -2.77 19.82
N ASN A 3 26.93 -3.49 20.67
CA ASN A 3 26.58 -4.89 21.03
C ASN A 3 25.38 -5.07 21.97
N HIS A 4 24.89 -4.00 22.61
CA HIS A 4 23.74 -4.09 23.52
C HIS A 4 22.39 -3.91 22.79
N GLU A 5 22.39 -3.27 21.63
CA GLU A 5 21.16 -2.99 20.87
C GLU A 5 20.77 -4.20 20.01
N SER A 6 21.73 -4.87 19.36
CA SER A 6 21.46 -6.07 18.55
C SER A 6 20.97 -7.26 19.39
N ASN A 7 21.49 -7.45 20.60
CA ASN A 7 21.05 -8.50 21.52
C ASN A 7 19.59 -8.30 21.95
N ASN A 8 19.11 -7.05 22.06
CA ASN A 8 17.73 -6.79 22.44
C ASN A 8 16.78 -7.05 21.26
N GLU A 9 17.18 -6.70 20.03
CA GLU A 9 16.41 -6.99 18.82
C GLU A 9 16.26 -8.51 18.57
N GLU A 10 17.34 -9.28 18.69
CA GLU A 10 17.30 -10.75 18.54
C GLU A 10 16.40 -11.39 19.61
N ASN A 11 16.51 -10.96 20.86
CA ASN A 11 15.66 -11.45 21.96
C ASN A 11 14.18 -11.11 21.75
N ILE A 12 13.86 -9.90 21.27
CA ILE A 12 12.48 -9.50 20.97
C ILE A 12 11.93 -10.34 19.81
N PHE A 13 12.72 -10.56 18.77
CA PHE A 13 12.32 -11.36 17.61
C PHE A 13 12.03 -12.82 18.00
N GLU A 14 12.85 -13.39 18.89
CA GLU A 14 12.68 -14.74 19.41
C GLU A 14 11.42 -14.85 20.28
N ILE A 15 11.17 -13.86 21.14
CA ILE A 15 9.96 -13.79 21.97
C ILE A 15 8.69 -13.70 21.11
N ILE A 16 8.71 -12.89 20.05
CA ILE A 16 7.62 -12.74 19.10
C ILE A 16 7.39 -14.06 18.36
N ASN A 17 8.44 -14.67 17.81
CA ASN A 17 8.34 -15.97 17.12
C ASN A 17 7.79 -17.07 18.03
N ARG A 18 8.20 -17.09 19.29
CA ARG A 18 7.69 -18.07 20.26
C ARG A 18 6.21 -17.87 20.53
N LYS A 19 5.73 -16.62 20.66
CA LYS A 19 4.29 -16.33 20.78
C LYS A 19 3.52 -16.74 19.53
N ILE A 20 4.02 -16.43 18.32
CA ILE A 20 3.39 -16.81 17.04
C ILE A 20 3.21 -18.33 16.93
N ASN A 21 4.20 -19.12 17.36
CA ASN A 21 4.13 -20.58 17.34
C ASN A 21 3.12 -21.16 18.35
N GLN A 22 2.65 -20.39 19.33
CA GLN A 22 1.64 -20.81 20.30
C GLN A 22 0.20 -20.53 19.81
N LEU A 23 0.02 -19.88 18.66
CA LEU A 23 -1.30 -19.56 18.10
C LEU A 23 -1.95 -20.75 17.36
N PRO A 24 -3.29 -20.80 17.34
CA PRO A 24 -4.07 -21.61 16.40
C PRO A 24 -3.65 -21.40 14.93
N GLU A 25 -3.66 -22.48 14.16
CA GLU A 25 -3.14 -22.51 12.78
C GLU A 25 -3.83 -21.52 11.83
N ALA A 26 -5.12 -21.23 12.04
CA ALA A 26 -5.88 -20.28 11.22
C ALA A 26 -5.40 -18.83 11.40
N GLU A 27 -5.06 -18.45 12.64
CA GLU A 27 -4.64 -17.09 12.97
C GLU A 27 -3.16 -16.88 12.64
N ARG A 28 -2.34 -17.91 12.84
CA ARG A 28 -0.95 -17.93 12.36
C ARG A 28 -0.88 -17.71 10.84
N ASN A 29 -1.73 -18.39 10.08
CA ASN A 29 -1.81 -18.21 8.63
C ASN A 29 -2.26 -16.79 8.24
N LEU A 30 -3.18 -16.17 8.99
CA LEU A 30 -3.59 -14.79 8.74
C LEU A 30 -2.49 -13.78 9.10
N LEU A 31 -1.70 -14.02 10.14
CA LEU A 31 -0.60 -13.15 10.57
C LEU A 31 0.60 -13.24 9.61
N GLU A 32 0.96 -14.47 9.22
CA GLU A 32 2.08 -14.73 8.28
C GLU A 32 1.73 -14.28 6.85
N ASN A 33 0.49 -14.52 6.38
CA ASN A 33 0.08 -14.20 5.01
C ASN A 33 -0.69 -12.88 4.87
N GLY A 34 -1.09 -12.23 5.96
CA GLY A 34 -1.89 -10.99 5.94
C GLY A 34 -1.22 -9.88 5.13
N SER A 35 0.09 -9.70 5.32
CA SER A 35 0.89 -8.75 4.54
C SER A 35 0.89 -9.04 3.03
N VAL A 36 0.90 -10.33 2.66
CA VAL A 36 0.83 -10.78 1.26
C VAL A 36 -0.54 -10.48 0.66
N TYR A 37 -1.63 -10.72 1.40
CA TYR A 37 -2.99 -10.39 0.93
C TYR A 37 -3.17 -8.88 0.73
N VAL A 38 -2.69 -8.07 1.67
CA VAL A 38 -2.74 -6.60 1.55
C VAL A 38 -1.90 -6.13 0.36
N GLY A 39 -0.73 -6.73 0.14
CA GLY A 39 0.12 -6.50 -1.03
C GLY A 39 -0.55 -6.88 -2.35
N LEU A 40 -1.20 -8.05 -2.43
CA LEU A 40 -1.93 -8.50 -3.62
C LEU A 40 -3.08 -7.55 -3.96
N ASN A 41 -3.84 -7.09 -2.96
CA ASN A 41 -4.89 -6.11 -3.18
C ASN A 41 -4.35 -4.75 -3.64
N ALA A 42 -3.16 -4.34 -3.16
CA ALA A 42 -2.47 -3.15 -3.65
C ALA A 42 -2.03 -3.30 -5.11
N ALA A 43 -1.55 -4.48 -5.50
CA ALA A 43 -1.24 -4.81 -6.89
C ALA A 43 -2.47 -4.70 -7.79
N LEU A 44 -3.62 -5.25 -7.34
CA LEU A 44 -4.89 -5.11 -8.03
C LEU A 44 -5.35 -3.65 -8.12
N CYS A 45 -5.20 -2.86 -7.05
CA CYS A 45 -5.48 -1.43 -7.08
C CYS A 45 -4.63 -0.71 -8.13
N GLY A 46 -3.33 -1.01 -8.22
CA GLY A 46 -2.43 -0.47 -9.24
C GLY A 46 -2.85 -0.86 -10.66
N LEU A 47 -3.23 -2.11 -10.89
CA LEU A 47 -3.72 -2.59 -12.19
C LEU A 47 -5.05 -1.95 -12.60
N ILE A 48 -6.00 -1.81 -11.68
CA ILE A 48 -7.28 -1.14 -11.93
C ILE A 48 -7.04 0.34 -12.23
N GLY A 49 -6.22 1.03 -11.43
CA GLY A 49 -5.82 2.41 -11.66
C GLY A 49 -5.17 2.60 -13.03
N ASN A 50 -4.23 1.74 -13.39
CA ASN A 50 -3.58 1.71 -14.70
C ASN A 50 -4.61 1.52 -15.83
N SER A 51 -5.52 0.57 -15.71
CA SER A 51 -6.58 0.33 -16.71
C SER A 51 -7.49 1.55 -16.90
N LEU A 52 -7.86 2.23 -15.81
CA LEU A 52 -8.68 3.44 -15.85
C LEU A 52 -7.95 4.61 -16.52
N PHE A 53 -6.70 4.89 -16.13
CA PHE A 53 -5.91 5.96 -16.75
C PHE A 53 -5.66 5.71 -18.23
N ARG A 54 -5.41 4.46 -18.64
CA ARG A 54 -5.28 4.09 -20.05
C ARG A 54 -6.53 4.38 -20.86
N ARG A 55 -7.71 4.13 -20.30
CA ARG A 55 -9.00 4.45 -20.95
C ARG A 55 -9.21 5.96 -21.08
N VAL A 56 -8.80 6.74 -20.08
CA VAL A 56 -8.93 8.21 -20.13
C VAL A 56 -7.93 8.83 -21.12
N LEU A 57 -6.71 8.30 -21.21
CA LEU A 57 -5.63 8.82 -22.08
C LEU A 57 -5.51 8.10 -23.44
N ASN A 58 -6.48 7.23 -23.78
CA ASN A 58 -6.51 6.42 -25.01
C ASN A 58 -5.20 5.63 -25.29
N VAL A 59 -4.53 5.16 -24.25
CA VAL A 59 -3.26 4.41 -24.39
C VAL A 59 -3.52 2.93 -24.66
N THR A 60 -3.32 2.51 -25.92
CA THR A 60 -3.48 1.10 -26.33
C THR A 60 -2.17 0.31 -26.35
N LYS A 61 -1.03 0.98 -26.59
CA LYS A 61 0.31 0.37 -26.65
C LYS A 61 0.88 0.03 -25.25
N ALA A 62 1.90 -0.83 -25.21
CA ALA A 62 2.65 -1.18 -23.99
C ALA A 62 1.79 -1.67 -22.80
N ARG A 63 0.78 -2.54 -23.05
CA ARG A 63 -0.13 -3.07 -22.01
C ARG A 63 0.56 -3.87 -20.92
N ILE A 64 1.40 -4.81 -21.31
CA ILE A 64 2.12 -5.68 -20.38
C ILE A 64 3.23 -4.89 -19.67
N VAL A 65 3.96 -4.06 -20.42
CA VAL A 65 5.06 -3.25 -19.90
C VAL A 65 4.59 -2.21 -18.87
N SER A 66 3.40 -1.62 -19.02
CA SER A 66 2.85 -0.72 -18.00
C SER A 66 2.14 -1.46 -16.87
N ALA A 67 1.62 -2.67 -17.09
CA ALA A 67 0.96 -3.46 -16.05
C ALA A 67 1.96 -4.07 -15.04
N LEU A 68 3.13 -4.51 -15.50
CA LEU A 68 4.14 -5.14 -14.66
C LEU A 68 4.59 -4.23 -13.49
N PRO A 69 5.10 -3.00 -13.70
CA PRO A 69 5.48 -2.12 -12.60
C PRO A 69 4.29 -1.70 -11.73
N MET A 70 3.08 -1.65 -12.29
CA MET A 70 1.86 -1.30 -11.56
C MET A 70 1.34 -2.43 -10.67
N ALA A 71 1.78 -3.66 -10.90
CA ALA A 71 1.48 -4.77 -10.00
C ALA A 71 2.63 -4.97 -9.01
N VAL A 72 3.87 -5.05 -9.52
CA VAL A 72 5.06 -5.41 -8.74
C VAL A 72 5.42 -4.34 -7.73
N LEU A 73 5.45 -3.05 -8.11
CA LEU A 73 5.85 -2.00 -7.18
C LEU A 73 4.83 -1.87 -6.04
N PRO A 74 3.51 -1.70 -6.29
CA PRO A 74 2.52 -1.66 -5.21
C PRO A 74 2.51 -2.90 -4.32
N PHE A 75 2.72 -4.09 -4.89
CA PHE A 75 2.80 -5.33 -4.12
C PHE A 75 3.93 -5.26 -3.09
N PHE A 76 5.17 -5.10 -3.55
CA PHE A 76 6.34 -5.13 -2.67
C PHE A 76 6.38 -3.95 -1.71
N THR A 77 6.05 -2.73 -2.17
CA THR A 77 6.04 -1.56 -1.29
C THR A 77 5.04 -1.72 -0.17
N THR A 78 3.85 -2.24 -0.47
CA THR A 78 2.81 -2.46 0.54
C THR A 78 3.15 -3.61 1.46
N GLU A 79 3.68 -4.72 0.95
CA GLU A 79 4.09 -5.86 1.79
C GLU A 79 5.18 -5.45 2.77
N VAL A 80 6.25 -4.81 2.30
CA VAL A 80 7.38 -4.38 3.14
C VAL A 80 6.93 -3.35 4.17
N THR A 81 6.11 -2.38 3.74
CA THR A 81 5.59 -1.35 4.66
C THR A 81 4.63 -1.97 5.66
N TYR A 82 3.73 -2.87 5.25
CA TYR A 82 2.82 -3.53 6.17
C TYR A 82 3.57 -4.37 7.21
N ARG A 83 4.58 -5.16 6.78
CA ARG A 83 5.43 -5.91 7.72
C ARG A 83 6.21 -4.97 8.66
N GLY A 84 6.79 -3.90 8.13
CA GLY A 84 7.61 -2.96 8.92
C GLY A 84 6.82 -2.05 9.86
N PHE A 85 5.55 -1.76 9.59
CA PHE A 85 4.71 -0.88 10.43
C PHE A 85 3.68 -1.62 11.29
N VAL A 86 3.31 -2.86 10.91
CA VAL A 86 2.28 -3.66 11.60
C VAL A 86 2.88 -4.88 12.31
N ASN A 87 3.84 -5.58 11.69
CA ASN A 87 4.38 -6.83 12.26
C ASN A 87 5.62 -6.60 13.14
N PHE A 88 6.43 -5.57 12.84
CA PHE A 88 7.60 -5.23 13.64
C PHE A 88 7.48 -3.83 14.23
N PRO A 89 7.52 -3.66 15.55
CA PRO A 89 7.68 -2.35 16.18
C PRO A 89 9.15 -1.91 16.19
N LEU A 90 9.97 -2.37 15.24
CA LEU A 90 11.36 -1.98 15.13
C LEU A 90 11.40 -0.55 14.56
N ILE A 91 11.83 0.40 15.39
CA ILE A 91 12.25 1.77 15.03
C ILE A 91 11.13 2.83 15.11
N THR A 92 10.74 3.13 16.33
CA THR A 92 11.04 4.38 17.07
C THR A 92 11.27 5.75 16.37
N GLU A 93 11.41 5.89 15.04
CA GLU A 93 11.71 7.17 14.36
C GLU A 93 10.58 7.72 13.48
N LEU A 94 9.49 6.97 13.27
CA LEU A 94 8.20 7.55 12.84
C LEU A 94 7.21 7.68 14.01
N ILE A 95 7.72 7.70 15.24
CA ILE A 95 7.00 7.88 16.52
C ILE A 95 6.43 9.31 16.71
N TYR A 96 6.58 10.20 15.72
CA TYR A 96 5.96 11.53 15.76
C TYR A 96 4.45 11.56 15.48
N PHE A 97 3.78 10.44 15.16
CA PHE A 97 2.35 10.45 14.80
C PHE A 97 1.40 9.82 15.84
N LEU A 98 1.41 10.36 17.05
CA LEU A 98 0.45 10.17 18.14
C LEU A 98 0.87 9.17 19.23
N GLY A 99 1.07 9.77 20.42
CA GLY A 99 1.34 9.08 21.67
C GLY A 99 0.16 8.29 22.22
N ASP A 100 0.55 7.44 23.18
CA ASP A 100 -0.23 6.79 24.24
C ASP A 100 -1.77 6.77 24.08
N LEU A 101 -2.30 5.81 23.32
CA LEU A 101 -3.70 5.40 23.41
C LEU A 101 -3.86 3.91 23.00
N ASN A 102 -4.31 3.09 23.95
CA ASN A 102 -4.85 1.72 23.84
C ASN A 102 -4.52 0.92 22.56
N CYS A 103 -3.68 -0.11 22.75
CA CYS A 103 -3.08 -0.98 21.75
C CYS A 103 -3.94 -1.35 20.53
N GLU A 104 -5.20 -1.76 20.70
CA GLU A 104 -6.04 -2.31 19.61
C GLU A 104 -6.38 -1.28 18.52
N THR A 105 -6.87 -0.12 18.94
CA THR A 105 -7.23 0.98 18.03
C THR A 105 -5.99 1.52 17.33
N CYS A 106 -4.83 1.50 18.00
CA CYS A 106 -3.56 1.98 17.45
C CYS A 106 -3.08 1.14 16.27
N THR A 107 -3.08 -0.20 16.36
CA THR A 107 -2.65 -1.04 15.23
C THR A 107 -3.67 -1.09 14.11
N ALA A 108 -4.97 -1.07 14.42
CA ALA A 108 -6.01 -0.97 13.41
C ALA A 108 -5.94 0.35 12.63
N THR A 109 -5.65 1.47 13.30
CA THR A 109 -5.46 2.77 12.63
C THR A 109 -4.17 2.83 11.84
N ARG A 110 -3.05 2.27 12.36
CA ARG A 110 -1.78 2.18 11.63
C ARG A 110 -1.90 1.32 10.38
N SER A 111 -2.47 0.12 10.49
CA SER A 111 -2.65 -0.79 9.35
C SER A 111 -3.64 -0.22 8.34
N GLY A 112 -4.71 0.43 8.80
CA GLY A 112 -5.64 1.18 7.96
C GLY A 112 -4.95 2.33 7.21
N LEU A 113 -4.10 3.11 7.89
CA LEU A 113 -3.37 4.22 7.28
C LEU A 113 -2.37 3.72 6.22
N VAL A 114 -1.64 2.63 6.50
CA VAL A 114 -0.75 1.99 5.51
C VAL A 114 -1.56 1.47 4.32
N GLY A 115 -2.68 0.79 4.57
CA GLY A 115 -3.59 0.32 3.52
C GLY A 115 -4.13 1.45 2.64
N LEU A 116 -4.50 2.58 3.24
CA LEU A 116 -4.99 3.76 2.54
C LEU A 116 -3.90 4.45 1.72
N LEU A 117 -2.77 4.79 2.34
CA LEU A 117 -1.71 5.57 1.72
C LEU A 117 -0.90 4.74 0.73
N VAL A 118 -0.38 3.59 1.17
CA VAL A 118 0.57 2.77 0.40
C VAL A 118 -0.17 1.74 -0.44
N GLY A 119 -1.22 1.12 0.09
CA GLY A 119 -2.01 0.13 -0.64
C GLY A 119 -3.02 0.72 -1.63
N GLY A 120 -3.53 1.93 -1.36
CA GLY A 120 -4.64 2.53 -2.10
C GLY A 120 -4.27 3.75 -2.93
N LEU A 121 -3.72 4.79 -2.29
CA LEU A 121 -3.42 6.07 -2.94
C LEU A 121 -2.14 6.02 -3.79
N TYR A 122 -1.05 5.48 -3.24
CA TYR A 122 0.24 5.39 -3.93
C TYR A 122 0.15 4.73 -5.32
N PRO A 123 -0.55 3.59 -5.52
CA PRO A 123 -0.67 2.96 -6.83
C PRO A 123 -1.43 3.83 -7.85
N VAL A 124 -2.42 4.61 -7.39
CA VAL A 124 -3.16 5.55 -8.24
C VAL A 124 -2.29 6.73 -8.65
N PHE A 125 -1.51 7.27 -7.72
CA PHE A 125 -0.56 8.34 -8.03
C PHE A 125 0.55 7.87 -8.96
N LEU A 126 1.04 6.63 -8.81
CA LEU A 126 2.06 6.04 -9.67
C LEU A 126 1.54 5.79 -11.09
N ALA A 127 0.26 5.42 -11.24
CA ALA A 127 -0.38 5.21 -12.54
C ALA A 127 -0.46 6.49 -13.40
N LEU A 128 -0.52 7.67 -12.79
CA LEU A 128 -0.65 8.95 -13.48
C LEU A 128 0.57 9.33 -14.34
N PRO A 129 1.80 9.43 -13.79
CA PRO A 129 2.99 9.76 -14.58
C PRO A 129 3.34 8.67 -15.59
N VAL A 130 3.12 7.39 -15.27
CA VAL A 130 3.39 6.29 -16.21
C VAL A 130 2.47 6.38 -17.43
N ASN A 131 1.16 6.48 -17.24
CA ASN A 131 0.23 6.60 -18.37
C ASN A 131 0.37 7.93 -19.10
N GLY A 132 0.72 9.01 -18.39
CA GLY A 132 1.08 10.29 -19.00
C GLY A 132 2.29 10.22 -19.91
N SER A 133 3.36 9.56 -19.45
CA SER A 133 4.58 9.36 -20.26
C SER A 133 4.32 8.51 -21.50
N LEU A 134 3.48 7.47 -21.38
CA LEU A 134 3.07 6.65 -22.52
C LEU A 134 2.22 7.47 -23.50
N ALA A 135 1.31 8.31 -23.01
CA ALA A 135 0.50 9.17 -23.84
C ALA A 135 1.35 10.21 -24.60
N ALA A 136 2.39 10.74 -23.96
CA ALA A 136 3.36 11.62 -24.60
C ALA A 136 4.19 10.90 -25.67
N ARG A 137 4.69 9.71 -25.35
CA ARG A 137 5.56 8.93 -26.24
C ARG A 137 4.84 8.41 -27.49
N TYR A 138 3.57 8.07 -27.36
CA TYR A 138 2.77 7.51 -28.45
C TYR A 138 1.77 8.49 -29.05
N GLU A 139 1.81 9.76 -28.63
CA GLU A 139 0.92 10.84 -29.08
C GLU A 139 -0.58 10.45 -29.03
N THR A 140 -0.98 9.68 -28.02
CA THR A 140 -2.36 9.14 -27.94
C THR A 140 -3.35 10.15 -27.37
N ALA A 141 -2.87 11.22 -26.76
CA ALA A 141 -3.68 12.30 -26.22
C ALA A 141 -3.00 13.64 -26.46
N LEU A 142 -3.81 14.66 -26.77
CA LEU A 142 -3.34 16.04 -26.84
C LEU A 142 -2.95 16.50 -25.44
N LEU A 143 -1.64 16.53 -25.17
CA LEU A 143 -1.08 17.07 -23.94
C LEU A 143 -1.13 18.59 -24.01
N PRO A 144 -1.48 19.28 -22.91
CA PRO A 144 -1.60 20.73 -22.89
C PRO A 144 -0.26 21.39 -23.21
N ASN A 145 -0.24 22.22 -24.26
CA ASN A 145 0.92 23.05 -24.59
C ASN A 145 0.91 24.32 -23.74
N LYS A 146 1.99 24.51 -22.96
CA LYS A 146 2.30 25.68 -22.11
C LYS A 146 1.09 26.46 -21.57
N GLY A 147 0.70 26.12 -20.34
CA GLY A 147 -0.33 26.82 -19.56
C GLY A 147 -1.39 25.85 -19.02
N ASN A 148 -1.68 25.92 -17.72
CA ASN A 148 -2.74 25.16 -17.04
C ASN A 148 -2.59 23.61 -16.99
N ILE A 149 -1.34 23.11 -16.92
CA ILE A 149 -1.05 21.66 -16.87
C ILE A 149 -1.66 20.97 -15.64
N LEU A 150 -1.69 21.66 -14.49
CA LEU A 150 -2.28 21.14 -13.26
C LEU A 150 -3.80 20.93 -13.42
N SER A 151 -4.51 21.90 -13.99
CA SER A 151 -5.95 21.77 -14.24
C SER A 151 -6.28 20.63 -15.21
N TYR A 152 -5.41 20.39 -16.21
CA TYR A 152 -5.55 19.23 -17.09
C TYR A 152 -5.43 17.92 -16.31
N TRP A 153 -4.37 17.75 -15.52
CA TRP A 153 -4.17 16.52 -14.73
C TRP A 153 -5.27 16.30 -13.70
N ILE A 154 -5.76 17.36 -13.05
CA ILE A 154 -6.90 17.30 -12.13
C ILE A 154 -8.15 16.82 -12.88
N ARG A 155 -8.43 17.35 -14.07
CA ARG A 155 -9.59 16.95 -14.89
C ARG A 155 -9.51 15.50 -15.33
N VAL A 156 -8.33 15.03 -15.75
CA VAL A 156 -8.06 13.64 -16.15
C VAL A 156 -8.20 12.68 -14.96
N SER A 157 -7.72 13.10 -13.79
CA SER A 157 -7.67 12.25 -12.60
C SER A 157 -9.02 12.14 -11.90
N LYS A 158 -9.85 13.19 -11.93
CA LYS A 158 -11.18 13.22 -11.27
C LYS A 158 -12.06 11.98 -11.54
N PRO A 159 -12.28 11.54 -12.79
CA PRO A 159 -13.08 10.33 -13.05
C PRO A 159 -12.39 9.04 -12.58
N VAL A 160 -11.06 9.00 -12.56
CA VAL A 160 -10.29 7.84 -12.09
C VAL A 160 -10.39 7.72 -10.58
N PHE A 161 -10.11 8.79 -9.84
CA PHE A 161 -10.25 8.84 -8.37
C PHE A 161 -11.67 8.51 -7.92
N ARG A 162 -12.70 8.97 -8.64
CA ARG A 162 -14.10 8.64 -8.32
C ARG A 162 -14.39 7.14 -8.41
N LYS A 163 -13.78 6.44 -9.37
CA LYS A 163 -13.91 4.97 -9.52
C LYS A 163 -13.00 4.20 -8.57
N MET A 164 -11.82 4.75 -8.26
CA MET A 164 -10.86 4.17 -7.33
C MET A 164 -11.26 4.36 -5.86
N LEU A 165 -12.21 5.24 -5.55
CA LEU A 165 -12.68 5.44 -4.18
C LEU A 165 -13.15 4.13 -3.54
N PHE A 166 -13.92 3.32 -4.27
CA PHE A 166 -14.41 2.03 -3.77
C PHE A 166 -13.30 1.04 -3.44
N PRO A 167 -12.37 0.69 -4.36
CA PRO A 167 -11.27 -0.23 -4.04
C PRO A 167 -10.32 0.32 -2.97
N ILE A 168 -10.09 1.65 -2.91
CA ILE A 168 -9.27 2.26 -1.85
C ILE A 168 -9.93 2.10 -0.47
N LEU A 169 -11.24 2.35 -0.35
CA LEU A 169 -11.97 2.15 0.90
C LEU A 169 -11.96 0.68 1.32
N LEU A 170 -12.19 -0.23 0.37
CA LEU A 170 -12.14 -1.66 0.62
C LEU A 170 -10.75 -2.10 1.10
N GLN A 171 -9.68 -1.64 0.45
CA GLN A 171 -8.29 -1.89 0.86
C GLN A 171 -8.01 -1.37 2.27
N THR A 172 -8.49 -0.16 2.58
CA THR A 172 -8.31 0.48 3.90
C THR A 172 -9.01 -0.32 4.99
N VAL A 173 -10.28 -0.67 4.80
CA VAL A 173 -11.06 -1.46 5.76
C VAL A 173 -10.47 -2.86 5.92
N PHE A 174 -10.07 -3.50 4.82
CA PHE A 174 -9.44 -4.82 4.86
C PHE A 174 -8.11 -4.79 5.63
N SER A 175 -7.27 -3.78 5.39
CA SER A 175 -6.00 -3.61 6.10
C SER A 175 -6.20 -3.30 7.59
N ALA A 176 -7.19 -2.46 7.91
CA ALA A 176 -7.60 -2.13 9.28
C ALA A 176 -8.11 -3.38 10.02
N TYR A 177 -8.97 -4.18 9.38
CA TYR A 177 -9.51 -5.43 9.92
C TYR A 177 -8.43 -6.47 10.20
N LEU A 178 -7.47 -6.64 9.28
CA LEU A 178 -6.33 -7.52 9.53
C LEU A 178 -5.46 -7.00 10.69
N GLY A 179 -5.27 -5.68 10.79
CA GLY A 179 -4.51 -5.09 11.90
C GLY A 179 -5.21 -5.18 13.26
N SER A 180 -6.54 -5.10 13.32
CA SER A 180 -7.29 -5.31 14.57
C SER A 180 -7.25 -6.78 15.00
N ASN A 181 -7.36 -7.71 14.05
CA ASN A 181 -7.26 -9.14 14.35
C ASN A 181 -5.85 -9.57 14.77
N ASN A 182 -4.81 -8.85 14.33
CA ASN A 182 -3.44 -9.07 14.79
C ASN A 182 -3.25 -8.74 16.30
N ILE A 183 -4.15 -7.97 16.93
CA ILE A 183 -4.05 -7.60 18.37
C ILE A 183 -4.85 -8.49 19.32
N ASN A 184 -5.88 -9.20 18.87
CA ASN A 184 -6.57 -10.15 19.75
C ASN A 184 -5.65 -11.31 20.25
N PHE A 185 -4.36 -11.31 19.86
CA PHE A 185 -3.41 -12.38 20.11
C PHE A 185 -2.05 -11.97 20.71
N LEU A 186 -1.77 -10.68 20.95
CA LEU A 186 -0.48 -10.22 21.49
C LEU A 186 -0.56 -9.88 22.98
#